data_AF-A0A956AYP3-F1
#
_entry.id   AF-A0A956AYP3-F1
#
_cell.length_a   1.000
_cell.length_b   1.000
_cell.length_c   1.000
_cell.angle_alpha   90.00
_cell.angle_beta   90.00
_cell.angle_gamma   90.00
#
_symmetry.space_group_name_H-M   'P 1'
#
loop_
_entity.id
_entity.type
_entity.pdbx_description
1 polymer ?
#
loop_
_entity_poly.entity_id
_entity_poly.type
_entity_poly.pdbx_seq_one_letter_code
_entity_poly.pdbx_strand_id
1 'polypeptide(L)'
;CTGGGGGGGGGEPEDMGPSAEAMAAAEGLTGIVLAPASARLTPGVPRQFTAYGEYEGGEPRDITALATWTSTAPEVAEISNEPGSKGLATVHGTGAVTFRATLGEVHGELSFGGGCDYPEEFDAHFALGEVVAPFGFEPAYGANGEAVPFDMRALHCDESVRTFVFMFGTGWCGACSAMAQRLSQENAAIEAAGGKVILVELEDADSAPVDSDGARQHWDRLIGAGSTIVRVGDQSSTPGSNFVTSAARNIISGYPTTMIVRRSDMRIIAVNQPIMPVVSDPEADWTEPFIPPFTANCGPAQEEPGEPNDTPEQATPIAAGEFNGGICTPAPDFFQVDIDGPWRLTLNFTHSRGDLDVFVWDVTTEGPLQQNGQPVGSANIANQEQFEFAGPALVQVAGYQNASAEYRLTLEAL
;
A
#
# COMPACT_ATOMS: atom_id res chain seq x y z
N CYS A 1 21.46 12.48 -84.55
CA CYS A 1 22.74 12.75 -83.88
C CYS A 1 22.73 14.16 -83.33
N THR A 2 23.00 14.30 -82.02
CA THR A 2 23.63 15.45 -81.31
C THR A 2 23.05 16.86 -81.52
N GLY A 3 22.66 17.66 -80.52
CA GLY A 3 22.88 17.64 -79.08
C GLY A 3 22.91 19.10 -78.55
N GLY A 4 22.60 19.29 -77.26
CA GLY A 4 22.80 20.52 -76.46
C GLY A 4 21.57 21.44 -76.40
N GLY A 5 21.08 21.91 -75.24
CA GLY A 5 21.53 21.87 -73.85
C GLY A 5 20.81 23.00 -73.11
N GLY A 6 20.43 22.83 -71.83
CA GLY A 6 19.79 23.91 -71.08
C GLY A 6 19.24 23.53 -69.72
N GLY A 7 20.13 23.46 -68.72
CA GLY A 7 19.90 23.96 -67.35
C GLY A 7 18.80 23.33 -66.50
N GLY A 8 19.16 22.30 -65.73
CA GLY A 8 18.46 22.00 -64.48
C GLY A 8 18.82 23.04 -63.41
N GLY A 9 17.82 23.80 -62.97
CA GLY A 9 17.90 24.57 -61.73
C GLY A 9 17.51 23.65 -60.58
N GLY A 10 18.48 23.28 -59.75
CA GLY A 10 18.22 22.77 -58.42
C GLY A 10 17.76 23.93 -57.56
N GLY A 11 16.48 23.95 -57.19
CA GLY A 11 16.02 24.74 -56.06
C GLY A 11 16.42 24.01 -54.78
N GLU A 12 17.21 24.66 -53.94
CA GLU A 12 17.30 24.33 -52.52
C GLU A 12 15.89 24.33 -51.91
N PRO A 13 15.57 23.42 -50.97
CA PRO A 13 14.31 23.50 -50.24
C PRO A 13 14.33 24.81 -49.43
N GLU A 14 13.45 25.74 -49.79
CA GLU A 14 13.23 26.95 -48.99
C GLU A 14 12.78 26.53 -47.59
N ASP A 15 13.57 26.95 -46.60
CA ASP A 15 13.26 26.87 -45.18
C ASP A 15 11.93 27.61 -44.91
N MET A 16 10.83 26.85 -44.89
CA MET A 16 9.53 27.37 -44.50
C MET A 16 9.58 27.59 -42.99
N GLY A 17 9.84 28.84 -42.59
CA GLY A 17 9.68 29.28 -41.20
C GLY A 17 8.32 28.88 -40.62
N PRO A 18 8.16 28.93 -39.28
CA PRO A 18 6.98 28.44 -38.59
C PRO A 18 5.69 29.05 -39.19
N SER A 19 4.65 28.23 -39.35
CA SER A 19 3.39 28.69 -39.92
C SER A 19 2.79 29.83 -39.09
N ALA A 20 2.03 30.72 -39.74
CA ALA A 20 1.34 31.82 -39.04
C ALA A 20 0.40 31.29 -37.92
N GLU A 21 -0.17 30.10 -38.09
CA GLU A 21 -0.99 29.42 -37.09
C GLU A 21 -0.17 28.96 -35.87
N ALA A 22 1.04 28.45 -36.09
CA ALA A 22 1.95 28.06 -35.00
C ALA A 22 2.44 29.27 -34.21
N MET A 23 2.76 30.38 -34.89
CA MET A 23 3.15 31.63 -34.22
C MET A 23 2.01 32.20 -33.37
N ALA A 24 0.77 32.17 -33.86
CA ALA A 24 -0.39 32.62 -33.10
C ALA A 24 -0.68 31.71 -31.91
N ALA A 25 -0.51 30.39 -32.06
CA ALA A 25 -0.71 29.45 -30.96
C ALA A 25 0.39 29.51 -29.89
N ALA A 26 1.59 29.98 -30.22
CA ALA A 26 2.66 30.17 -29.24
C ALA A 26 2.42 31.38 -28.32
N GLU A 27 1.59 32.34 -28.73
CA GLU A 27 1.28 33.53 -27.93
C GLU A 27 0.46 33.15 -26.68
N GLY A 28 1.01 33.43 -25.49
CA GLY A 28 0.37 33.12 -24.21
C GLY A 28 0.49 31.66 -23.76
N LEU A 29 1.27 30.83 -24.46
CA LEU A 29 1.56 29.46 -24.07
C LEU A 29 2.51 29.45 -22.86
N THR A 30 2.12 28.78 -21.79
CA THR A 30 2.90 28.70 -20.54
C THR A 30 3.52 27.32 -20.30
N GLY A 31 2.94 26.27 -20.89
CA GLY A 31 3.39 24.89 -20.70
C GLY A 31 2.91 23.96 -21.82
N ILE A 32 3.52 22.79 -21.92
CA ILE A 32 3.08 21.71 -22.82
C ILE A 32 3.11 20.40 -22.03
N VAL A 33 1.98 19.69 -22.02
CA VAL A 33 1.84 18.35 -21.42
C VAL A 33 1.63 17.33 -22.53
N LEU A 34 2.32 16.19 -22.45
CA LEU A 34 2.19 15.10 -23.42
C LEU A 34 1.32 13.98 -22.86
N ALA A 35 0.41 13.46 -23.69
CA ALA A 35 -0.51 12.39 -23.32
C ALA A 35 -0.57 11.28 -24.39
N PRO A 36 -0.84 10.02 -24.02
CA PRO A 36 -0.98 9.55 -22.64
C PRO A 36 0.40 9.36 -21.99
N ALA A 37 0.59 9.91 -20.78
CA ALA A 37 1.84 9.74 -20.02
C ALA A 37 2.11 8.26 -19.66
N SER A 38 1.06 7.45 -19.56
CA SER A 38 1.08 6.02 -19.28
C SER A 38 1.23 5.13 -20.53
N ALA A 39 1.56 5.71 -21.70
CA ALA A 39 1.73 4.95 -22.93
C ALA A 39 2.79 3.83 -22.76
N ARG A 40 2.53 2.68 -23.38
CA ARG A 40 3.53 1.60 -23.49
C ARG A 40 4.16 1.60 -24.87
N LEU A 41 5.48 1.76 -24.92
CA LEU A 41 6.26 1.61 -26.14
C LEU A 41 6.63 0.15 -26.34
N THR A 42 5.78 -0.58 -27.07
CA THR A 42 6.02 -1.98 -27.42
C THR A 42 6.62 -2.04 -28.83
N PRO A 43 7.77 -2.71 -29.05
CA PRO A 43 8.36 -2.85 -30.38
C PRO A 43 7.34 -3.34 -31.41
N GLY A 44 7.25 -2.65 -32.55
CA GLY A 44 6.32 -2.95 -33.63
C GLY A 44 4.88 -2.44 -33.44
N VAL A 45 4.54 -1.85 -32.29
CA VAL A 45 3.21 -1.25 -32.05
C VAL A 45 3.32 0.28 -32.04
N PRO A 46 2.77 0.99 -33.04
CA PRO A 46 2.81 2.44 -33.06
C PRO A 46 1.94 3.04 -31.95
N ARG A 47 2.35 4.21 -31.42
CA ARG A 47 1.66 4.91 -30.34
C ARG A 47 1.47 6.38 -30.68
N GLN A 48 0.23 6.86 -30.65
CA GLN A 48 -0.07 8.28 -30.85
C GLN A 48 0.08 9.04 -29.53
N PHE A 49 0.83 10.13 -29.57
CA PHE A 49 0.89 11.12 -28.51
C PHE A 49 0.19 12.40 -28.93
N THR A 50 -0.42 13.05 -27.95
CA THR A 50 -1.06 14.36 -28.08
C THR A 50 -0.30 15.35 -27.22
N ALA A 51 0.03 16.51 -27.79
CA ALA A 51 0.58 17.65 -27.05
C ALA A 51 -0.54 18.61 -26.69
N TYR A 52 -0.79 18.79 -25.40
CA TYR A 52 -1.73 19.78 -24.88
C TYR A 52 -0.96 21.02 -24.42
N GLY A 53 -1.24 22.15 -25.03
CA GLY A 53 -0.72 23.46 -24.64
C GLY A 53 -1.52 24.05 -23.50
N GLU A 54 -0.83 24.53 -22.48
CA GLU A 54 -1.40 25.23 -21.33
C GLU A 54 -1.29 26.75 -21.54
N TYR A 55 -2.39 27.47 -21.28
CA TYR A 55 -2.49 28.92 -21.43
C TYR A 55 -3.02 29.53 -20.14
N GLU A 56 -2.57 30.73 -19.79
CA GLU A 56 -2.99 31.40 -18.55
C GLU A 56 -4.53 31.56 -18.50
N GLY A 57 -5.16 30.90 -17.52
CA GLY A 57 -6.60 31.02 -17.24
C GLY A 57 -7.55 30.33 -18.23
N GLY A 58 -7.06 29.39 -19.05
CA GLY A 58 -7.87 28.67 -20.04
C GLY A 58 -7.77 27.15 -19.98
N GLU A 59 -8.68 26.48 -20.68
CA GLU A 59 -8.63 25.03 -20.89
C GLU A 59 -7.41 24.63 -21.76
N PRO A 60 -6.78 23.48 -21.51
CA PRO A 60 -5.71 22.95 -22.35
C PRO A 60 -6.17 22.78 -23.80
N ARG A 61 -5.31 23.15 -24.76
CA ARG A 61 -5.61 23.03 -26.19
C ARG A 61 -4.71 22.01 -26.84
N ASP A 62 -5.28 21.16 -27.70
CA ASP A 62 -4.49 20.26 -28.52
C ASP A 62 -3.66 21.06 -29.55
N ILE A 63 -2.35 21.01 -29.40
CA ILE A 63 -1.37 21.67 -30.27
C ILE A 63 -0.51 20.64 -31.03
N THR A 64 -0.92 19.36 -31.07
CA THR A 64 -0.15 18.24 -31.63
C THR A 64 0.33 18.51 -33.05
N ALA A 65 -0.55 19.06 -33.89
CA ALA A 65 -0.23 19.37 -35.29
C ALA A 65 0.69 20.60 -35.44
N LEU A 66 0.71 21.49 -34.44
CA LEU A 66 1.49 22.72 -34.45
C LEU A 66 2.90 22.54 -33.88
N ALA A 67 3.04 21.67 -32.87
CA ALA A 67 4.32 21.43 -32.22
C ALA A 67 5.31 20.68 -33.12
N THR A 68 6.60 20.95 -32.95
CA THR A 68 7.69 20.17 -33.52
C THR A 68 8.09 19.08 -32.53
N TRP A 69 8.06 17.83 -32.98
CA TRP A 69 8.35 16.65 -32.16
C TRP A 69 9.79 16.19 -32.35
N THR A 70 10.44 15.72 -31.30
CA THR A 70 11.79 15.13 -31.38
C THR A 70 11.87 13.91 -30.47
N SER A 71 12.76 12.98 -30.81
CA SER A 71 13.09 11.80 -30.01
C SER A 71 14.57 11.83 -29.68
N THR A 72 14.94 11.54 -28.43
CA THR A 72 16.37 11.44 -28.02
C THR A 72 17.05 10.17 -28.51
N ALA A 73 16.28 9.14 -28.87
CA ALA A 73 16.77 7.86 -29.36
C ALA A 73 15.86 7.33 -30.51
N PRO A 74 15.94 7.92 -31.71
CA PRO A 74 15.12 7.50 -32.86
C PRO A 74 15.29 6.03 -33.24
N GLU A 75 16.44 5.42 -32.94
CA GLU A 75 16.71 4.00 -33.13
C GLU A 75 15.93 3.08 -32.18
N VAL A 76 15.48 3.60 -31.03
CA VAL A 76 14.60 2.89 -30.07
C VAL A 76 13.14 3.17 -30.42
N ALA A 77 12.79 4.46 -30.54
CA ALA A 77 11.48 4.89 -31.02
C ALA A 77 11.57 6.24 -31.74
N GLU A 78 11.13 6.26 -32.99
CA GLU A 78 11.01 7.46 -33.81
C GLU A 78 9.66 8.13 -33.58
N ILE A 79 9.57 9.47 -33.64
CA ILE A 79 8.30 10.21 -33.56
C ILE A 79 8.11 11.10 -34.78
N SER A 80 6.95 10.99 -35.43
CA SER A 80 6.70 11.64 -36.71
C SER A 80 6.40 13.14 -36.55
N ASN A 81 6.90 13.93 -37.51
CA ASN A 81 6.53 15.32 -37.75
C ASN A 81 5.70 15.52 -39.03
N GLU A 82 5.40 14.44 -39.76
CA GLU A 82 4.70 14.52 -41.04
C GLU A 82 3.22 14.92 -40.85
N PRO A 83 2.66 15.72 -41.79
CA PRO A 83 1.24 16.03 -41.78
C PRO A 83 0.38 14.75 -41.76
N GLY A 84 -0.55 14.65 -40.81
CA GLY A 84 -1.44 13.50 -40.64
C GLY A 84 -0.90 12.36 -39.75
N SER A 85 0.37 12.41 -39.35
CA SER A 85 0.94 11.47 -38.36
C SER A 85 1.77 12.16 -37.28
N LYS A 86 1.68 13.49 -37.14
CA LYS A 86 2.40 14.24 -36.10
C LYS A 86 2.14 13.67 -34.71
N GLY A 87 3.20 13.43 -33.94
CA GLY A 87 3.10 12.81 -32.62
C GLY A 87 2.89 11.28 -32.63
N LEU A 88 2.85 10.63 -33.80
CA LEU A 88 2.83 9.17 -33.90
C LEU A 88 4.24 8.62 -33.72
N ALA A 89 4.45 7.87 -32.64
CA ALA A 89 5.68 7.15 -32.35
C ALA A 89 5.68 5.76 -33.00
N THR A 90 6.76 5.43 -33.70
CA THR A 90 7.07 4.09 -34.22
C THR A 90 8.15 3.47 -33.36
N VAL A 91 7.84 2.37 -32.68
CA VAL A 91 8.74 1.74 -31.72
C VAL A 91 9.51 0.61 -32.40
N HIS A 92 10.84 0.71 -32.40
CA HIS A 92 11.75 -0.25 -33.06
C HIS A 92 12.36 -1.25 -32.07
N GLY A 93 12.61 -0.82 -30.84
CA GLY A 93 13.29 -1.63 -29.83
C GLY A 93 12.95 -1.21 -28.41
N THR A 94 13.62 -1.84 -27.45
CA THR A 94 13.57 -1.46 -26.03
C THR A 94 14.73 -0.53 -25.71
N GLY A 95 14.55 0.34 -24.71
CA GLY A 95 15.57 1.28 -24.27
C GLY A 95 15.02 2.66 -23.92
N ALA A 96 15.90 3.51 -23.40
CA ALA A 96 15.54 4.84 -22.97
C ALA A 96 15.26 5.76 -24.16
N VAL A 97 14.12 6.44 -24.14
CA VAL A 97 13.75 7.43 -25.16
C VAL A 97 12.92 8.54 -24.52
N THR A 98 13.19 9.78 -24.90
CA THR A 98 12.41 10.96 -24.50
C THR A 98 11.81 11.57 -25.73
N PHE A 99 10.49 11.71 -25.75
CA PHE A 99 9.79 12.50 -26.74
C PHE A 99 9.63 13.93 -26.23
N ARG A 100 9.97 14.90 -27.08
CA ARG A 100 9.82 16.32 -26.78
C ARG A 100 8.94 16.97 -27.85
N ALA A 101 7.89 17.68 -27.44
CA ALA A 101 7.11 18.56 -28.32
C ALA A 101 7.46 20.02 -28.02
N THR A 102 7.74 20.81 -29.06
CA THR A 102 8.17 22.21 -28.93
C THR A 102 7.25 23.12 -29.76
N LEU A 103 6.77 24.21 -29.18
CA LEU A 103 6.03 25.26 -29.88
C LEU A 103 6.56 26.64 -29.43
N GLY A 104 7.18 27.37 -30.36
CA GLY A 104 7.91 28.59 -30.00
C GLY A 104 9.12 28.27 -29.11
N GLU A 105 9.22 28.91 -27.95
CA GLU A 105 10.28 28.67 -26.95
C GLU A 105 9.87 27.63 -25.88
N VAL A 106 8.59 27.26 -25.82
CA VAL A 106 8.05 26.33 -24.82
C VAL A 106 8.15 24.90 -25.33
N HIS A 107 8.51 23.97 -24.45
CA HIS A 107 8.54 22.56 -24.75
C HIS A 107 7.98 21.73 -23.60
N GLY A 108 7.46 20.55 -23.94
CA GLY A 108 7.06 19.50 -23.01
C GLY A 108 7.78 18.20 -23.36
N GLU A 109 8.08 17.38 -22.36
CA GLU A 109 8.80 16.13 -22.54
C GLU A 109 8.08 14.94 -21.88
N LEU A 110 8.32 13.74 -22.41
CA LEU A 110 7.87 12.48 -21.87
C LEU A 110 8.91 11.40 -22.12
N SER A 111 9.41 10.78 -21.04
CA SER A 111 10.51 9.81 -21.08
C SER A 111 10.03 8.39 -20.82
N PHE A 112 10.61 7.43 -21.53
CA PHE A 112 10.36 5.99 -21.46
C PHE A 112 11.69 5.23 -21.37
N GLY A 113 11.72 4.04 -20.75
CA GLY A 113 12.83 3.07 -20.82
C GLY A 113 14.17 3.45 -20.17
N GLY A 114 14.18 4.42 -19.25
CA GLY A 114 15.39 4.95 -18.60
C GLY A 114 15.76 4.32 -17.25
N GLY A 115 15.69 2.99 -17.09
CA GLY A 115 16.11 2.31 -15.86
C GLY A 115 15.04 2.18 -14.76
N CYS A 116 13.80 2.50 -15.09
CA CYS A 116 12.61 2.29 -14.25
C CYS A 116 11.61 1.40 -14.99
N ASP A 117 12.08 0.24 -15.44
CA ASP A 117 11.20 -0.74 -16.04
C ASP A 117 10.42 -1.42 -14.93
N TYR A 118 9.14 -1.08 -14.83
CA TYR A 118 8.24 -1.76 -13.90
C TYR A 118 8.36 -3.28 -14.10
N PRO A 119 8.55 -4.07 -13.03
CA PRO A 119 8.81 -5.50 -13.17
C PRO A 119 7.72 -6.18 -14.00
N GLU A 120 8.11 -7.01 -14.97
CA GLU A 120 7.17 -7.63 -15.92
C GLU A 120 6.43 -8.84 -15.34
N GLU A 121 6.97 -9.46 -14.29
CA GLU A 121 6.39 -10.60 -13.58
C GLU A 121 5.49 -10.12 -12.44
N PHE A 122 4.25 -9.71 -12.76
CA PHE A 122 3.24 -9.33 -11.76
C PHE A 122 2.00 -10.22 -11.85
N ASP A 123 1.35 -10.46 -10.70
CA ASP A 123 0.04 -11.11 -10.62
C ASP A 123 -1.07 -10.05 -10.58
N ALA A 124 -2.16 -10.31 -11.30
CA ALA A 124 -3.37 -9.49 -11.25
C ALA A 124 -4.07 -9.57 -9.88
N HIS A 125 -3.81 -10.61 -9.09
CA HIS A 125 -4.25 -10.73 -7.71
C HIS A 125 -3.09 -10.47 -6.77
N PHE A 126 -3.27 -9.52 -5.87
CA PHE A 126 -2.27 -9.13 -4.91
C PHE A 126 -2.07 -10.23 -3.87
N ALA A 127 -0.82 -10.56 -3.60
CA ALA A 127 -0.42 -11.50 -2.57
C ALA A 127 0.90 -11.04 -1.93
N LEU A 128 1.09 -11.39 -0.66
CA LEU A 128 2.33 -11.11 0.06
C LEU A 128 3.52 -11.76 -0.66
N GLY A 129 4.60 -11.00 -0.83
CA GLY A 129 5.79 -11.40 -1.55
C GLY A 129 5.72 -11.17 -3.06
N GLU A 130 4.55 -11.00 -3.66
CA GLU A 130 4.40 -10.83 -5.11
C GLU A 130 4.58 -9.39 -5.57
N VAL A 131 4.96 -9.22 -6.84
CA VAL A 131 5.00 -7.91 -7.50
C VAL A 131 3.55 -7.45 -7.73
N VAL A 132 3.23 -6.25 -7.26
CA VAL A 132 1.91 -5.66 -7.45
C VAL A 132 1.66 -5.38 -8.93
N ALA A 133 0.50 -5.78 -9.48
CA ALA A 133 0.14 -5.36 -10.83
C ALA A 133 0.11 -3.82 -10.94
N PRO A 134 0.47 -3.24 -12.08
CA PRO A 134 0.39 -1.80 -12.27
C PRO A 134 -1.06 -1.35 -12.32
N PHE A 135 -1.43 -0.41 -11.46
CA PHE A 135 -2.73 0.27 -11.45
C PHE A 135 -2.54 1.76 -11.19
N GLY A 136 -3.59 2.53 -11.39
CA GLY A 136 -3.63 3.96 -11.10
C GLY A 136 -4.99 4.39 -10.56
N PHE A 137 -5.11 5.67 -10.24
CA PHE A 137 -6.38 6.30 -9.91
C PHE A 137 -6.51 7.64 -10.64
N GLU A 138 -7.62 7.81 -11.35
CA GLU A 138 -7.89 9.01 -12.12
C GLU A 138 -9.31 9.53 -11.78
N PRO A 139 -9.43 10.61 -10.99
CA PRO A 139 -8.36 11.36 -10.32
C PRO A 139 -7.84 10.68 -9.03
N ALA A 140 -6.74 11.19 -8.48
CA ALA A 140 -6.32 10.99 -7.10
C ALA A 140 -6.10 12.35 -6.43
N TYR A 141 -6.30 12.44 -5.11
CA TYR A 141 -6.26 13.73 -4.40
C TYR A 141 -5.20 13.80 -3.29
N GLY A 142 -4.41 14.85 -3.32
CA GLY A 142 -3.46 15.22 -2.26
C GLY A 142 -4.02 16.29 -1.33
N ALA A 143 -3.11 17.11 -0.77
CA ALA A 143 -3.48 18.19 0.14
C ALA A 143 -4.37 19.24 -0.55
N ASN A 144 -5.31 19.78 0.22
CA ASN A 144 -6.26 20.83 -0.18
C ASN A 144 -7.10 20.47 -1.44
N GLY A 145 -7.27 19.18 -1.72
CA GLY A 145 -8.02 18.70 -2.88
C GLY A 145 -7.31 18.88 -4.21
N GLU A 146 -5.99 19.08 -4.19
CA GLU A 146 -5.17 19.10 -5.40
C GLU A 146 -5.21 17.72 -6.07
N ALA A 147 -5.50 17.70 -7.38
CA ALA A 147 -5.40 16.48 -8.17
C ALA A 147 -3.92 16.13 -8.37
N VAL A 148 -3.54 14.92 -7.97
CA VAL A 148 -2.16 14.44 -8.08
C VAL A 148 -2.09 13.25 -9.03
N PRO A 149 -1.06 13.14 -9.88
CA PRO A 149 -0.86 11.95 -10.69
C PRO A 149 -0.70 10.71 -9.80
N PHE A 150 -1.43 9.65 -10.12
CA PHE A 150 -1.28 8.37 -9.43
C PHE A 150 -1.31 7.21 -10.42
N ASP A 151 -0.13 6.70 -10.74
CA ASP A 151 0.08 5.52 -11.56
C ASP A 151 1.28 4.76 -10.99
N MET A 152 1.11 3.46 -10.70
CA MET A 152 2.16 2.67 -10.03
C MET A 152 3.43 2.55 -10.86
N ARG A 153 3.37 2.69 -12.20
CA ARG A 153 4.57 2.70 -13.05
C ARG A 153 5.32 4.01 -12.91
N ALA A 154 4.61 5.14 -12.90
CA ALA A 154 5.23 6.43 -12.62
C ALA A 154 5.82 6.47 -11.20
N LEU A 155 5.10 5.94 -10.20
CA LEU A 155 5.54 5.88 -8.81
C LEU A 155 6.74 4.95 -8.59
N HIS A 156 6.85 3.85 -9.34
CA HIS A 156 8.06 3.02 -9.34
C HIS A 156 9.33 3.83 -9.71
N CYS A 157 9.17 4.91 -10.49
CA CYS A 157 10.27 5.78 -10.91
C CYS A 157 10.55 6.93 -9.95
N ASP A 158 9.69 7.11 -8.94
CA ASP A 158 9.86 8.16 -7.95
C ASP A 158 10.88 7.72 -6.90
N GLU A 159 12.13 8.11 -7.10
CA GLU A 159 13.22 7.80 -6.16
C GLU A 159 13.05 8.47 -4.80
N SER A 160 12.17 9.48 -4.67
CA SER A 160 11.92 10.17 -3.40
C SER A 160 11.12 9.33 -2.40
N VAL A 161 10.43 8.28 -2.88
CA VAL A 161 9.65 7.36 -2.07
C VAL A 161 10.36 6.01 -1.99
N ARG A 162 10.35 5.35 -0.84
CA ARG A 162 10.88 3.99 -0.63
C ARG A 162 9.77 2.95 -0.53
N THR A 163 8.63 3.33 0.05
CA THR A 163 7.48 2.44 0.24
C THR A 163 6.15 3.15 0.02
N PHE A 164 5.19 2.45 -0.57
CA PHE A 164 3.80 2.88 -0.66
C PHE A 164 2.98 2.12 0.39
N VAL A 165 2.34 2.85 1.29
CA VAL A 165 1.51 2.31 2.38
C VAL A 165 0.06 2.49 1.99
N PHE A 166 -0.58 1.43 1.51
CA PHE A 166 -2.00 1.40 1.22
C PHE A 166 -2.77 1.01 2.48
N MET A 167 -3.74 1.82 2.86
CA MET A 167 -4.77 1.45 3.82
C MET A 167 -6.10 1.31 3.07
N PHE A 168 -6.63 0.10 3.05
CA PHE A 168 -7.95 -0.22 2.52
C PHE A 168 -8.99 -0.01 3.62
N GLY A 169 -9.96 0.85 3.36
CA GLY A 169 -11.03 1.20 4.27
C GLY A 169 -12.39 1.28 3.60
N THR A 170 -13.42 1.39 4.44
CA THR A 170 -14.80 1.65 4.04
C THR A 170 -15.42 2.71 4.96
N GLY A 171 -16.39 3.45 4.44
CA GLY A 171 -17.00 4.59 5.12
C GLY A 171 -17.88 4.20 6.31
N TRP A 172 -18.32 2.94 6.38
CA TRP A 172 -19.05 2.36 7.51
C TRP A 172 -18.13 1.77 8.60
N CYS A 173 -16.83 1.67 8.34
CA CYS A 173 -15.87 1.02 9.24
C CYS A 173 -15.30 2.02 10.27
N GLY A 174 -15.79 1.96 11.50
CA GLY A 174 -15.30 2.82 12.59
C GLY A 174 -13.81 2.63 12.91
N ALA A 175 -13.31 1.39 12.83
CA ALA A 175 -11.88 1.09 13.00
C ALA A 175 -11.01 1.73 11.90
N CYS A 176 -11.55 1.84 10.68
CA CYS A 176 -10.89 2.49 9.55
C CYS A 176 -10.74 3.98 9.79
N SER A 177 -11.80 4.63 10.29
CA SER A 177 -11.73 6.05 10.70
C SER A 177 -10.67 6.29 11.78
N ALA A 178 -10.61 5.43 12.80
CA ALA A 178 -9.63 5.54 13.88
C ALA A 178 -8.18 5.32 13.37
N MET A 179 -7.97 4.38 12.47
CA MET A 179 -6.67 4.13 11.86
C MET A 179 -6.23 5.30 10.97
N ALA A 180 -7.11 5.84 10.12
CA ALA A 180 -6.78 6.98 9.26
C ALA A 180 -6.37 8.22 10.09
N GLN A 181 -7.04 8.48 11.22
CA GLN A 181 -6.65 9.54 12.15
C GLN A 181 -5.27 9.32 12.77
N ARG A 182 -4.95 8.08 13.15
CA ARG A 182 -3.61 7.72 13.64
C ARG A 182 -2.55 7.93 12.55
N LEU A 183 -2.80 7.43 11.34
CA LEU A 183 -1.91 7.63 10.19
C LEU A 183 -1.69 9.11 9.91
N SER A 184 -2.73 9.94 10.01
CA SER A 184 -2.59 11.38 9.84
C SER A 184 -1.68 12.03 10.88
N GLN A 185 -1.66 11.53 12.11
CA GLN A 185 -0.76 12.04 13.17
C GLN A 185 0.68 11.57 12.95
N GLU A 186 0.86 10.36 12.41
CA GLU A 186 2.16 9.73 12.17
C GLU A 186 2.75 10.06 10.79
N ASN A 187 1.96 10.64 9.87
CA ASN A 187 2.31 10.77 8.45
C ASN A 187 3.64 11.49 8.22
N ALA A 188 3.92 12.56 8.98
CA ALA A 188 5.18 13.29 8.84
C ALA A 188 6.40 12.40 9.17
N ALA A 189 6.27 11.47 10.13
CA ALA A 189 7.32 10.51 10.45
C ALA A 189 7.43 9.41 9.38
N ILE A 190 6.29 8.96 8.85
CA ILE A 190 6.23 7.99 7.74
C ILE A 190 6.93 8.58 6.51
N GLU A 191 6.59 9.81 6.12
CA GLU A 191 7.22 10.54 5.00
C GLU A 191 8.72 10.74 5.21
N ALA A 192 9.13 11.13 6.42
CA ALA A 192 10.55 11.27 6.77
C ALA A 192 11.34 9.95 6.65
N ALA A 193 10.69 8.81 6.84
CA ALA A 193 11.28 7.49 6.64
C ALA A 193 11.24 7.00 5.17
N GLY A 194 10.63 7.78 4.27
CA GLY A 194 10.47 7.46 2.85
C GLY A 194 9.16 6.74 2.52
N GLY A 195 8.17 6.74 3.41
CA GLY A 195 6.85 6.19 3.16
C GLY A 195 5.89 7.20 2.55
N LYS A 196 5.04 6.75 1.64
CA LYS A 196 3.91 7.52 1.12
C LYS A 196 2.62 6.80 1.48
N VAL A 197 1.71 7.47 2.19
CA VAL A 197 0.42 6.87 2.62
C VAL A 197 -0.67 7.15 1.59
N ILE A 198 -1.43 6.11 1.26
CA ILE A 198 -2.58 6.12 0.36
C ILE A 198 -3.78 5.55 1.12
N LEU A 199 -4.84 6.35 1.29
CA LEU A 199 -6.13 5.88 1.79
C LEU A 199 -7.00 5.50 0.59
N VAL A 200 -7.32 4.21 0.51
CA VAL A 200 -8.18 3.65 -0.53
C VAL A 200 -9.54 3.38 0.10
N GLU A 201 -10.53 4.19 -0.28
CA GLU A 201 -11.92 3.98 0.11
C GLU A 201 -12.60 3.05 -0.91
N LEU A 202 -13.03 1.87 -0.45
CA LEU A 202 -13.69 0.90 -1.32
C LEU A 202 -15.20 1.11 -1.38
N GLU A 203 -15.80 1.47 -0.24
CA GLU A 203 -17.24 1.64 -0.08
C GLU A 203 -17.54 2.84 0.82
N ASP A 204 -18.70 3.50 0.64
CA ASP A 204 -19.18 4.55 1.53
C ASP A 204 -19.89 4.00 2.77
N ALA A 205 -20.55 4.87 3.54
CA ALA A 205 -21.30 4.49 4.74
C ALA A 205 -22.56 3.64 4.48
N ASP A 206 -23.06 3.62 3.24
CA ASP A 206 -24.22 2.85 2.80
C ASP A 206 -23.81 1.58 2.02
N SER A 207 -22.52 1.22 2.08
CA SER A 207 -21.89 0.10 1.36
C SER A 207 -21.96 0.22 -0.16
N ALA A 208 -22.09 1.43 -0.71
CA ALA A 208 -21.99 1.66 -2.15
C ALA A 208 -20.52 1.88 -2.54
N PRO A 209 -20.06 1.41 -3.72
CA PRO A 209 -18.68 1.65 -4.14
C PRO A 209 -18.39 3.15 -4.28
N VAL A 210 -17.16 3.58 -4.03
CA VAL A 210 -16.78 5.01 -3.98
C VAL A 210 -15.76 5.39 -5.04
N ASP A 211 -15.92 6.56 -5.65
CA ASP A 211 -14.92 7.21 -6.50
C ASP A 211 -13.97 8.11 -5.70
N SER A 212 -12.91 8.62 -6.32
CA SER A 212 -11.93 9.45 -5.62
C SER A 212 -12.51 10.76 -5.04
N ASP A 213 -13.60 11.29 -5.62
CA ASP A 213 -14.28 12.47 -5.07
C ASP A 213 -15.02 12.15 -3.77
N GLY A 214 -15.74 11.04 -3.73
CA GLY A 214 -16.39 10.52 -2.53
C GLY A 214 -15.37 10.19 -1.43
N ALA A 215 -14.27 9.53 -1.80
CA ALA A 215 -13.18 9.21 -0.89
C ALA A 215 -12.58 10.47 -0.27
N ARG A 216 -12.27 11.49 -1.09
CA ARG A 216 -11.75 12.77 -0.60
C ARG A 216 -12.71 13.43 0.38
N GLN A 217 -14.00 13.51 0.04
CA GLN A 217 -15.02 14.10 0.92
C GLN A 217 -15.16 13.36 2.26
N HIS A 218 -14.97 12.04 2.27
CA HIS A 218 -14.95 11.25 3.49
C HIS A 218 -13.71 11.57 4.33
N TRP A 219 -12.52 11.39 3.75
CA TRP A 219 -11.25 11.51 4.47
C TRP A 219 -10.95 12.94 4.93
N ASP A 220 -11.28 13.96 4.16
CA ASP A 220 -11.07 15.36 4.55
C ASP A 220 -11.79 15.74 5.84
N ARG A 221 -12.93 15.10 6.14
CA ARG A 221 -13.67 15.30 7.40
C ARG A 221 -12.97 14.68 8.60
N LEU A 222 -12.12 13.67 8.39
CA LEU A 222 -11.47 12.91 9.46
C LEU A 222 -10.03 13.36 9.71
N ILE A 223 -9.27 13.60 8.64
CA ILE A 223 -7.83 13.91 8.70
C ILE A 223 -7.50 15.35 8.26
N GLY A 224 -8.51 16.11 7.85
CA GLY A 224 -8.37 17.48 7.37
C GLY A 224 -7.89 17.56 5.92
N ALA A 225 -8.41 18.53 5.16
CA ALA A 225 -8.03 18.74 3.76
C ALA A 225 -6.53 19.04 3.60
N GLY A 226 -5.88 19.67 4.58
CA GLY A 226 -4.45 20.01 4.51
C GLY A 226 -3.49 18.83 4.62
N SER A 227 -3.95 17.62 4.95
CA SER A 227 -3.09 16.43 5.03
C SER A 227 -2.56 16.02 3.65
N THR A 228 -1.27 15.66 3.59
CA THR A 228 -0.56 15.23 2.37
C THR A 228 -0.85 13.78 1.96
N ILE A 229 -1.56 13.01 2.79
CA ILE A 229 -1.96 11.63 2.51
C ILE A 229 -2.79 11.58 1.22
N VAL A 230 -2.50 10.66 0.31
CA VAL A 230 -3.27 10.53 -0.94
C VAL A 230 -4.63 9.88 -0.65
N ARG A 231 -5.70 10.42 -1.22
CA ARG A 231 -7.09 9.94 -1.08
C ARG A 231 -7.60 9.48 -2.44
N VAL A 232 -8.05 8.23 -2.50
CA VAL A 232 -8.53 7.59 -3.73
C VAL A 232 -9.72 6.68 -3.44
N GLY A 233 -10.62 6.57 -4.42
CA GLY A 233 -11.75 5.66 -4.38
C GLY A 233 -11.65 4.64 -5.50
N ASP A 234 -11.98 3.39 -5.21
CA ASP A 234 -11.74 2.28 -6.13
C ASP A 234 -12.60 2.33 -7.41
N GLN A 235 -13.72 3.07 -7.45
CA GLN A 235 -14.41 3.30 -8.72
C GLN A 235 -13.56 4.10 -9.73
N SER A 236 -12.61 4.90 -9.26
CA SER A 236 -11.68 5.69 -10.08
C SER A 236 -10.40 4.92 -10.46
N SER A 237 -10.31 3.63 -10.13
CA SER A 237 -9.12 2.84 -10.45
C SER A 237 -8.98 2.60 -11.95
N THR A 238 -7.73 2.49 -12.41
CA THR A 238 -7.36 2.03 -13.76
C THR A 238 -6.59 0.70 -13.66
N PRO A 239 -6.74 -0.24 -14.60
CA PRO A 239 -7.33 -0.11 -15.94
C PRO A 239 -8.87 -0.25 -16.02
N GLY A 240 -9.55 -0.52 -14.91
CA GLY A 240 -11.01 -0.57 -14.86
C GLY A 240 -11.51 -0.24 -13.47
N SER A 241 -12.77 0.18 -13.36
CA SER A 241 -13.38 0.50 -12.07
C SER A 241 -13.44 -0.72 -11.16
N ASN A 242 -13.23 -0.48 -9.86
CA ASN A 242 -13.15 -1.51 -8.82
C ASN A 242 -12.04 -2.56 -9.04
N PHE A 243 -10.96 -2.15 -9.74
CA PHE A 243 -9.83 -3.03 -10.00
C PHE A 243 -9.17 -3.45 -8.68
N VAL A 244 -8.99 -2.52 -7.74
CA VAL A 244 -8.24 -2.80 -6.50
C VAL A 244 -9.02 -3.72 -5.58
N THR A 245 -10.35 -3.57 -5.47
CA THR A 245 -11.22 -4.52 -4.76
C THR A 245 -11.10 -5.92 -5.34
N SER A 246 -10.94 -6.04 -6.65
CA SER A 246 -10.82 -7.34 -7.33
C SER A 246 -9.42 -7.95 -7.18
N ALA A 247 -8.38 -7.12 -7.32
CA ALA A 247 -6.99 -7.52 -7.20
C ALA A 247 -6.62 -7.89 -5.75
N ALA A 248 -7.11 -7.12 -4.76
CA ALA A 248 -6.75 -7.26 -3.36
C ALA A 248 -7.56 -8.33 -2.59
N ARG A 249 -8.42 -9.11 -3.26
CA ARG A 249 -9.29 -10.10 -2.58
C ARG A 249 -8.55 -11.13 -1.74
N ASN A 250 -7.29 -11.45 -2.08
CA ASN A 250 -6.50 -12.44 -1.37
C ASN A 250 -5.82 -11.87 -0.11
N ILE A 251 -5.69 -10.55 -0.01
CA ILE A 251 -5.04 -9.88 1.14
C ILE A 251 -6.03 -9.19 2.07
N ILE A 252 -7.19 -8.77 1.55
CA ILE A 252 -8.25 -8.16 2.36
C ILE A 252 -9.11 -9.25 2.97
N SER A 253 -8.88 -9.56 4.25
CA SER A 253 -9.72 -10.44 5.08
C SER A 253 -10.70 -9.68 5.99
N GLY A 254 -10.53 -8.35 6.08
CA GLY A 254 -11.36 -7.45 6.88
C GLY A 254 -10.90 -5.99 6.74
N TYR A 255 -11.59 -5.06 7.40
CA TYR A 255 -11.26 -3.63 7.36
C TYR A 255 -10.94 -3.07 8.74
N PRO A 256 -9.91 -2.21 8.88
CA PRO A 256 -8.97 -1.83 7.83
C PRO A 256 -7.99 -2.97 7.50
N THR A 257 -7.53 -3.02 6.25
CA THR A 257 -6.36 -3.82 5.84
C THR A 257 -5.27 -2.88 5.38
N THR A 258 -4.02 -3.15 5.77
CA THR A 258 -2.86 -2.43 5.23
C THR A 258 -2.02 -3.31 4.33
N MET A 259 -1.47 -2.71 3.27
CA MET A 259 -0.55 -3.33 2.35
C MET A 259 0.60 -2.36 2.10
N ILE A 260 1.83 -2.83 2.28
CA ILE A 260 3.03 -2.02 2.05
C ILE A 260 3.77 -2.59 0.84
N VAL A 261 3.99 -1.73 -0.15
CA VAL A 261 4.70 -2.05 -1.38
C VAL A 261 6.08 -1.38 -1.35
N ARG A 262 7.14 -2.15 -1.56
CA ARG A 262 8.49 -1.62 -1.71
C ARG A 262 8.68 -1.04 -3.12
N ARG A 263 9.17 0.20 -3.22
CA ARG A 263 9.29 0.91 -4.51
C ARG A 263 10.33 0.28 -5.45
N SER A 264 11.42 -0.27 -4.93
CA SER A 264 12.56 -0.75 -5.73
C SER A 264 12.22 -1.94 -6.63
N ASP A 265 11.31 -2.81 -6.21
CA ASP A 265 10.91 -4.01 -6.95
C ASP A 265 9.39 -4.22 -7.01
N MET A 266 8.62 -3.24 -6.54
CA MET A 266 7.16 -3.23 -6.53
C MET A 266 6.53 -4.44 -5.83
N ARG A 267 7.27 -5.11 -4.94
CA ARG A 267 6.76 -6.24 -4.16
C ARG A 267 5.94 -5.79 -2.97
N ILE A 268 4.87 -6.52 -2.71
CA ILE A 268 4.10 -6.41 -1.47
C ILE A 268 4.95 -7.07 -0.37
N ILE A 269 5.57 -6.27 0.48
CA ILE A 269 6.50 -6.76 1.52
C ILE A 269 5.80 -7.01 2.85
N ALA A 270 4.64 -6.41 3.08
CA ALA A 270 3.91 -6.53 4.33
C ALA A 270 2.40 -6.35 4.14
N VAL A 271 1.62 -7.14 4.88
CA VAL A 271 0.17 -7.00 5.01
C VAL A 271 -0.19 -7.04 6.48
N ASN A 272 -0.93 -6.05 6.98
CA ASN A 272 -1.32 -5.93 8.40
C ASN A 272 -0.15 -6.00 9.40
N GLN A 273 1.04 -5.55 8.97
CA GLN A 273 2.23 -5.36 9.80
C GLN A 273 2.29 -3.92 10.33
N PRO A 274 3.08 -3.64 11.38
CA PRO A 274 3.26 -2.27 11.86
C PRO A 274 3.97 -1.41 10.82
N ILE A 275 3.34 -0.28 10.47
CA ILE A 275 3.78 0.57 9.36
C ILE A 275 5.16 1.19 9.60
N MET A 276 5.38 1.83 10.75
CA MET A 276 6.64 2.54 11.00
C MET A 276 7.88 1.64 10.97
N PRO A 277 7.90 0.46 11.63
CA PRO A 277 9.00 -0.49 11.50
C PRO A 277 9.27 -0.90 10.04
N VAL A 278 8.22 -1.26 9.29
CA VAL A 278 8.36 -1.68 7.88
C VAL A 278 8.90 -0.56 7.00
N VAL A 279 8.35 0.65 7.12
CA VAL A 279 8.79 1.82 6.32
C VAL A 279 10.23 2.22 6.67
N SER A 280 10.65 2.03 7.92
CA SER A 280 12.02 2.35 8.37
C SER A 280 13.04 1.37 7.79
N ASP A 281 12.69 0.07 7.71
CA ASP A 281 13.55 -0.99 7.19
C ASP A 281 12.83 -1.90 6.16
N PRO A 282 12.52 -1.39 4.97
CA PRO A 282 11.73 -2.12 3.96
C PRO A 282 12.48 -3.27 3.30
N GLU A 283 13.78 -3.43 3.56
CA GLU A 283 14.60 -4.52 3.03
C GLU A 283 14.64 -5.74 3.96
N ALA A 284 14.16 -5.60 5.21
CA ALA A 284 14.02 -6.72 6.14
C ALA A 284 12.92 -7.69 5.70
N ASP A 285 12.93 -8.89 6.29
CA ASP A 285 11.90 -9.90 6.08
C ASP A 285 10.68 -9.61 6.96
N TRP A 286 9.59 -9.18 6.33
CA TRP A 286 8.32 -8.86 6.96
C TRP A 286 7.23 -9.90 6.64
N THR A 287 7.64 -11.06 6.11
CA THR A 287 6.72 -12.16 5.79
C THR A 287 6.21 -12.87 7.05
N GLU A 288 6.99 -12.85 8.12
CA GLU A 288 6.59 -13.33 9.44
C GLU A 288 5.85 -12.23 10.24
N PRO A 289 4.87 -12.59 11.09
CA PRO A 289 4.21 -11.62 11.98
C PRO A 289 5.23 -10.88 12.84
N PHE A 290 5.21 -9.54 12.79
CA PHE A 290 6.08 -8.76 13.66
C PHE A 290 5.68 -8.94 15.12
N ILE A 291 6.63 -9.41 15.93
CA ILE A 291 6.48 -9.46 17.37
C ILE A 291 7.14 -8.21 17.96
N PRO A 292 6.38 -7.28 18.57
CA PRO A 292 6.96 -6.09 19.18
C PRO A 292 7.91 -6.47 20.32
N PRO A 293 8.92 -5.63 20.60
CA PRO A 293 9.71 -5.77 21.81
C PRO A 293 8.79 -5.77 23.04
N PHE A 294 9.01 -6.72 23.94
CA PHE A 294 8.23 -6.80 25.17
C PHE A 294 8.33 -5.51 25.98
N THR A 295 7.19 -4.98 26.39
CA THR A 295 7.08 -3.82 27.29
C THR A 295 6.21 -4.21 28.46
N ALA A 296 6.81 -4.30 29.66
CA ALA A 296 6.09 -4.68 30.86
C ALA A 296 5.05 -3.61 31.25
N ASN A 297 3.78 -4.02 31.35
CA ASN A 297 2.67 -3.19 31.87
C ASN A 297 2.32 -3.51 33.33
N CYS A 298 3.06 -4.42 33.93
CA CYS A 298 3.01 -4.77 35.34
C CYS A 298 4.44 -4.89 35.89
N GLY A 299 4.58 -4.96 37.21
CA GLY A 299 5.88 -5.11 37.87
C GLY A 299 5.89 -6.30 38.84
N PRO A 300 7.02 -6.52 39.53
CA PRO A 300 7.20 -7.70 40.39
C PRO A 300 6.22 -7.84 41.56
N ALA A 301 5.42 -6.82 41.84
CA ALA A 301 4.39 -6.86 42.89
C ALA A 301 3.03 -7.35 42.37
N GLN A 302 2.86 -7.41 41.05
CA GLN A 302 1.68 -7.90 40.35
C GLN A 302 1.86 -9.35 39.87
N GLU A 303 3.11 -9.84 39.86
CA GLU A 303 3.45 -11.25 39.70
C GLU A 303 2.81 -12.10 40.81
N GLU A 304 2.44 -13.32 40.47
CA GLU A 304 1.91 -14.28 41.42
C GLU A 304 3.00 -14.78 42.40
N PRO A 305 2.61 -15.23 43.62
CA PRO A 305 3.55 -15.79 44.58
C PRO A 305 4.27 -17.08 44.13
N GLY A 306 3.89 -17.67 43.00
CA GLY A 306 4.36 -18.97 42.49
C GLY A 306 5.62 -18.91 41.60
N GLU A 307 6.13 -17.71 41.35
CA GLU A 307 7.25 -17.49 40.45
C GLU A 307 8.62 -18.06 40.94
N PRO A 308 9.50 -18.55 40.06
CA PRO A 308 9.31 -18.65 38.60
C PRO A 308 8.39 -19.83 38.26
N ASN A 309 7.39 -19.60 37.40
CA ASN A 309 6.56 -20.65 36.79
C ASN A 309 6.63 -20.61 35.24
N ASP A 310 7.73 -20.07 34.71
CA ASP A 310 8.03 -19.85 33.29
C ASP A 310 8.04 -21.11 32.39
N THR A 311 8.07 -22.30 32.99
CA THR A 311 8.12 -23.58 32.25
C THR A 311 7.13 -24.61 32.78
N PRO A 312 6.73 -25.62 31.98
CA PRO A 312 5.84 -26.68 32.42
C PRO A 312 6.30 -27.41 33.68
N GLU A 313 7.61 -27.57 33.89
CA GLU A 313 8.20 -28.22 35.07
C GLU A 313 8.12 -27.35 36.34
N GLN A 314 7.95 -26.05 36.17
CA GLN A 314 7.86 -25.05 37.23
C GLN A 314 6.41 -24.65 37.53
N ALA A 315 5.44 -25.30 36.89
CA ALA A 315 4.04 -24.92 36.96
C ALA A 315 3.53 -24.79 38.41
N THR A 316 2.89 -23.66 38.71
CA THR A 316 2.33 -23.38 40.04
C THR A 316 1.06 -24.19 40.26
N PRO A 317 0.98 -25.03 41.32
CA PRO A 317 -0.26 -25.75 41.62
C PRO A 317 -1.38 -24.80 42.04
N ILE A 318 -2.54 -24.92 41.39
CA ILE A 318 -3.75 -24.15 41.71
C ILE A 318 -4.93 -25.09 42.02
N ALA A 319 -5.80 -24.62 42.91
CA ALA A 319 -7.05 -25.28 43.29
C ALA A 319 -8.24 -24.41 42.89
N ALA A 320 -9.48 -24.88 43.06
CA ALA A 320 -10.66 -24.06 42.79
C ALA A 320 -10.62 -22.76 43.63
N GLY A 321 -10.78 -21.60 42.97
CA GLY A 321 -10.60 -20.29 43.58
C GLY A 321 -10.19 -19.19 42.60
N GLU A 322 -9.83 -18.03 43.15
CA GLU A 322 -9.33 -16.88 42.40
C GLU A 322 -7.84 -16.65 42.67
N PHE A 323 -7.09 -16.36 41.60
CA PHE A 323 -5.65 -16.09 41.61
C PHE A 323 -5.39 -14.80 40.84
N ASN A 324 -4.56 -13.92 41.37
CA ASN A 324 -4.07 -12.76 40.63
C ASN A 324 -2.61 -13.02 40.25
N GLY A 325 -2.25 -12.61 39.05
CA GLY A 325 -0.90 -12.69 38.51
C GLY A 325 -0.73 -11.67 37.39
N GLY A 326 0.36 -11.76 36.64
CA GLY A 326 0.55 -10.91 35.49
C GLY A 326 1.73 -11.32 34.64
N ILE A 327 1.59 -11.23 33.32
CA ILE A 327 2.71 -11.43 32.40
C ILE A 327 3.61 -10.19 32.46
N CYS A 328 4.55 -10.11 33.43
CA CYS A 328 5.45 -8.95 33.59
C CYS A 328 6.84 -9.18 33.01
N THR A 329 7.12 -10.39 32.52
CA THR A 329 8.26 -10.71 31.66
C THR A 329 7.78 -11.31 30.32
N PRO A 330 8.66 -11.49 29.31
CA PRO A 330 8.27 -12.17 28.08
C PRO A 330 7.95 -13.66 28.25
N ALA A 331 8.26 -14.25 29.41
CA ALA A 331 7.96 -15.65 29.68
C ALA A 331 6.46 -15.83 30.00
N PRO A 332 5.87 -16.98 29.65
CA PRO A 332 4.49 -17.31 29.99
C PRO A 332 4.40 -17.93 31.39
N ASP A 333 3.21 -17.89 31.98
CA ASP A 333 2.98 -18.47 33.31
C ASP A 333 2.35 -19.86 33.18
N PHE A 334 2.92 -20.85 33.84
CA PHE A 334 2.36 -22.20 33.89
C PHE A 334 1.68 -22.51 35.22
N PHE A 335 0.50 -23.12 35.14
CA PHE A 335 -0.30 -23.57 36.27
C PHE A 335 -0.62 -25.05 36.18
N GLN A 336 -0.58 -25.74 37.32
CA GLN A 336 -0.98 -27.14 37.42
C GLN A 336 -2.37 -27.25 38.07
N VAL A 337 -3.33 -27.82 37.34
CA VAL A 337 -4.68 -28.11 37.81
C VAL A 337 -4.79 -29.59 38.16
N ASP A 338 -5.06 -29.90 39.43
CA ASP A 338 -5.22 -31.27 39.93
C ASP A 338 -6.69 -31.55 40.30
N ILE A 339 -7.57 -31.48 39.29
CA ILE A 339 -9.01 -31.75 39.42
C ILE A 339 -9.35 -32.93 38.51
N ASP A 340 -9.78 -34.05 39.10
CA ASP A 340 -10.15 -35.26 38.35
C ASP A 340 -11.41 -35.09 37.47
N GLY A 341 -12.32 -34.19 37.87
CA GLY A 341 -13.61 -33.94 37.23
C GLY A 341 -13.59 -32.81 36.19
N PRO A 342 -14.76 -32.41 35.68
CA PRO A 342 -14.88 -31.23 34.83
C PRO A 342 -14.61 -29.95 35.63
N TRP A 343 -13.98 -29.00 34.98
CA TRP A 343 -13.69 -27.69 35.53
C TRP A 343 -13.74 -26.62 34.44
N ARG A 344 -13.91 -25.38 34.89
CA ARG A 344 -13.91 -24.19 34.05
C ARG A 344 -12.82 -23.26 34.51
N LEU A 345 -12.11 -22.69 33.56
CA LEU A 345 -11.12 -21.64 33.79
C LEU A 345 -11.57 -20.36 33.10
N THR A 346 -11.52 -19.26 33.84
CA THR A 346 -11.80 -17.92 33.33
C THR A 346 -10.60 -17.02 33.58
N LEU A 347 -10.03 -16.46 32.52
CA LEU A 347 -8.97 -15.47 32.56
C LEU A 347 -9.57 -14.08 32.30
N ASN A 348 -9.41 -13.15 33.25
CA ASN A 348 -9.86 -11.77 33.11
C ASN A 348 -8.67 -10.82 33.08
N PHE A 349 -8.64 -9.92 32.09
CA PHE A 349 -7.60 -8.91 31.94
C PHE A 349 -8.15 -7.67 31.24
N THR A 350 -7.29 -6.69 30.98
CA THR A 350 -7.65 -5.46 30.27
C THR A 350 -6.96 -5.42 28.91
N HIS A 351 -7.72 -5.61 27.82
CA HIS A 351 -7.20 -5.61 26.44
C HIS A 351 -6.42 -4.35 26.06
N SER A 352 -6.83 -3.20 26.60
CA SER A 352 -6.12 -1.94 26.35
C SER A 352 -4.75 -1.87 27.02
N ARG A 353 -4.42 -2.81 27.91
CA ARG A 353 -3.07 -2.99 28.46
C ARG A 353 -2.29 -4.06 27.72
N GLY A 354 -2.90 -5.21 27.43
CA GLY A 354 -2.28 -6.28 26.66
C GLY A 354 -3.26 -7.41 26.47
N ASP A 355 -3.17 -8.09 25.32
CA ASP A 355 -4.00 -9.23 24.98
C ASP A 355 -3.35 -10.53 25.51
N LEU A 356 -4.07 -11.28 26.33
CA LEU A 356 -3.56 -12.49 26.97
C LEU A 356 -4.41 -13.69 26.53
N ASP A 357 -3.73 -14.78 26.20
CA ASP A 357 -4.34 -16.04 25.81
C ASP A 357 -4.15 -17.10 26.91
N VAL A 358 -5.06 -18.07 26.98
CA VAL A 358 -4.94 -19.20 27.91
C VAL A 358 -5.20 -20.55 27.24
N PHE A 359 -4.32 -21.52 27.49
CA PHE A 359 -4.39 -22.85 26.88
C PHE A 359 -4.16 -23.98 27.87
N VAL A 360 -4.75 -25.13 27.59
CA VAL A 360 -4.27 -26.41 28.13
C VAL A 360 -2.99 -26.79 27.39
N TRP A 361 -1.93 -27.09 28.13
CA TRP A 361 -0.61 -27.41 27.57
C TRP A 361 -0.40 -28.91 27.42
N ASP A 362 0.16 -29.32 26.28
CA ASP A 362 0.60 -30.68 26.01
C ASP A 362 2.13 -30.76 26.00
N VAL A 363 2.68 -31.37 27.07
CA VAL A 363 4.12 -31.56 27.25
C VAL A 363 4.76 -32.47 26.19
N THR A 364 3.96 -33.25 25.46
CA THR A 364 4.48 -34.14 24.41
C THR A 364 4.71 -33.42 23.09
N THR A 365 3.88 -32.41 22.80
CA THR A 365 3.99 -31.59 21.58
C THR A 365 4.67 -30.25 21.82
N GLU A 366 4.99 -29.92 23.09
CA GLU A 366 5.54 -28.63 23.50
C GLU A 366 4.67 -27.46 23.00
N GLY A 367 3.35 -27.60 23.13
CA GLY A 367 2.39 -26.62 22.65
C GLY A 367 0.99 -26.76 23.25
N PRO A 368 0.04 -25.90 22.84
CA PRO A 368 -1.37 -26.05 23.21
C PRO A 368 -1.94 -27.40 22.78
N LEU A 369 -2.60 -28.09 23.71
CA LEU A 369 -3.29 -29.34 23.49
C LEU A 369 -4.31 -29.18 22.35
N GLN A 370 -4.24 -30.04 21.34
CA GLN A 370 -5.13 -30.00 20.19
C GLN A 370 -6.31 -30.96 20.37
N GLN A 371 -7.54 -30.47 20.24
CA GLN A 371 -8.75 -31.28 20.19
C GLN A 371 -9.59 -30.89 18.97
N ASN A 372 -9.89 -31.87 18.11
CA ASN A 372 -10.58 -31.64 16.83
C ASN A 372 -9.89 -30.62 15.91
N GLY A 373 -8.56 -30.54 15.97
CA GLY A 373 -7.76 -29.62 15.16
C GLY A 373 -7.80 -28.16 15.63
N GLN A 374 -8.23 -27.90 16.86
CA GLN A 374 -8.21 -26.59 17.50
C GLN A 374 -7.51 -26.69 18.87
N PRO A 375 -6.81 -25.63 19.30
CA PRO A 375 -6.23 -25.60 20.64
C PRO A 375 -7.35 -25.60 21.70
N VAL A 376 -7.15 -26.35 22.78
CA VAL A 376 -8.03 -26.33 23.95
C VAL A 376 -7.64 -25.12 24.81
N GLY A 377 -8.48 -24.10 24.80
CA GLY A 377 -8.19 -22.84 25.46
C GLY A 377 -9.08 -21.71 24.93
N SER A 378 -8.62 -20.49 25.12
CA SER A 378 -9.17 -19.28 24.52
C SER A 378 -8.03 -18.44 23.95
N ALA A 379 -8.30 -17.83 22.79
CA ALA A 379 -7.40 -16.90 22.12
C ALA A 379 -8.20 -15.81 21.40
N ASN A 380 -9.04 -15.12 22.15
CA ASN A 380 -10.06 -14.21 21.66
C ASN A 380 -9.86 -12.79 22.23
N ILE A 381 -10.32 -11.80 21.48
CA ILE A 381 -10.12 -10.37 21.80
C ILE A 381 -11.09 -9.81 22.87
N ALA A 382 -11.70 -10.64 23.70
CA ALA A 382 -12.60 -10.21 24.77
C ALA A 382 -11.88 -10.22 26.12
N ASN A 383 -12.08 -9.18 26.94
CA ASN A 383 -11.47 -9.01 28.28
C ASN A 383 -11.67 -10.18 29.26
N GLN A 384 -12.52 -11.14 28.87
CA GLN A 384 -12.77 -12.36 29.58
C GLN A 384 -12.63 -13.52 28.60
N GLU A 385 -11.64 -14.35 28.87
CA GLU A 385 -11.39 -15.60 28.18
C GLU A 385 -11.84 -16.77 29.04
N GLN A 386 -12.49 -17.76 28.44
CA GLN A 386 -13.06 -18.87 29.19
C GLN A 386 -13.11 -20.16 28.37
N PHE A 387 -12.76 -21.28 29.01
CA PHE A 387 -12.98 -22.61 28.48
C PHE A 387 -13.27 -23.63 29.59
N GLU A 388 -13.72 -24.83 29.19
CA GLU A 388 -13.97 -25.97 30.08
C GLU A 388 -13.08 -27.15 29.68
N PHE A 389 -12.63 -27.91 30.67
CA PHE A 389 -11.83 -29.12 30.48
C PHE A 389 -12.16 -30.16 31.56
N ALA A 390 -11.67 -31.39 31.42
CA ALA A 390 -11.90 -32.44 32.40
C ALA A 390 -10.63 -33.25 32.67
N GLY A 391 -10.35 -33.45 33.96
CA GLY A 391 -9.16 -34.16 34.44
C GLY A 391 -7.97 -33.23 34.70
N PRO A 392 -6.89 -33.78 35.29
CA PRO A 392 -5.69 -33.01 35.60
C PRO A 392 -5.02 -32.45 34.34
N ALA A 393 -4.47 -31.24 34.42
CA ALA A 393 -3.87 -30.57 33.28
C ALA A 393 -2.78 -29.57 33.69
N LEU A 394 -1.91 -29.25 32.73
CA LEU A 394 -1.13 -28.02 32.76
C LEU A 394 -1.85 -26.95 31.95
N VAL A 395 -1.83 -25.73 32.46
CA VAL A 395 -2.41 -24.55 31.84
C VAL A 395 -1.30 -23.54 31.63
N GLN A 396 -1.28 -22.90 30.46
CA GLN A 396 -0.40 -21.79 30.16
C GLN A 396 -1.23 -20.52 30.00
N VAL A 397 -0.81 -19.44 30.65
CA VAL A 397 -1.24 -18.07 30.36
C VAL A 397 -0.09 -17.38 29.64
N ALA A 398 -0.35 -16.73 28.51
CA ALA A 398 0.70 -16.08 27.71
C ALA A 398 0.23 -14.76 27.11
N GLY A 399 1.14 -13.83 26.88
CA GLY A 399 0.86 -12.60 26.15
C GLY A 399 0.88 -12.80 24.64
N TYR A 400 -0.22 -12.50 23.95
CA TYR A 400 -0.26 -12.50 22.49
C TYR A 400 0.72 -11.45 21.95
N GLN A 401 1.63 -11.86 21.05
CA GLN A 401 2.67 -10.99 20.46
C GLN A 401 3.46 -10.15 21.51
N ASN A 402 3.96 -10.79 22.58
CA ASN A 402 4.69 -10.12 23.68
C ASN A 402 3.85 -9.08 24.45
N ALA A 403 2.52 -9.23 24.46
CA ALA A 403 1.67 -8.43 25.31
C ALA A 403 1.98 -8.67 26.80
N SER A 404 1.74 -7.65 27.61
CA SER A 404 1.89 -7.68 29.06
C SER A 404 0.62 -7.12 29.69
N ALA A 405 0.05 -7.84 30.65
CA ALA A 405 -1.06 -7.36 31.45
C ALA A 405 -1.12 -8.09 32.80
N GLU A 406 -1.65 -7.39 33.80
CA GLU A 406 -2.16 -8.02 35.02
C GLU A 406 -3.41 -8.82 34.67
N TYR A 407 -3.58 -9.98 35.30
CA TYR A 407 -4.76 -10.81 35.12
C TYR A 407 -5.32 -11.35 36.42
N ARG A 408 -6.57 -11.81 36.33
CA ARG A 408 -7.23 -12.63 37.35
C ARG A 408 -7.70 -13.93 36.74
N LEU A 409 -7.22 -15.03 37.30
CA LEU A 409 -7.62 -16.38 36.97
C LEU A 409 -8.68 -16.86 37.96
N THR A 410 -9.77 -17.43 37.45
CA THR A 410 -10.81 -18.08 38.25
C THR A 410 -10.94 -19.53 37.80
N LEU A 411 -10.73 -20.47 38.73
CA LEU A 411 -10.89 -21.90 38.51
C LEU A 411 -12.11 -22.43 39.27
N GLU A 412 -13.07 -22.98 38.56
CA GLU A 412 -14.31 -23.55 39.11
C GLU A 412 -14.36 -25.06 38.83
N ALA A 413 -14.59 -25.88 39.86
CA ALA A 413 -14.98 -27.28 39.66
C ALA A 413 -16.48 -27.35 39.31
N LEU A 414 -16.85 -28.13 38.29
CA LEU A 414 -18.21 -28.19 37.72
C LEU A 414 -19.05 -29.38 38.21
#